data_AF-A0A7Y8TIT9-F1
#
_entry.id   AF-A0A7Y8TIT9-F1
#
_cell.length_a   1.000
_cell.length_b   1.000
_cell.length_c   1.000
_cell.angle_alpha   90.00
_cell.angle_beta   90.00
_cell.angle_gamma   90.00
#
_symmetry.space_group_name_H-M   'P 1'
#
loop_
_entity.id
_entity.type
_entity.pdbx_description
1 polymer ?
#
loop_
_entity_poly.entity_id
_entity_poly.type
_entity_poly.pdbx_seq_one_letter_code
_entity_poly.pdbx_strand_id
1 'polypeptide(L)'
;EFDIIGMYSNGYKPGEIQKDYYVRALFHLNNEKFIDKIKKNGFEAFLTGGGTWNMMIDNKISIEKSFVPDDEIDLQMEKTSYRVIPFSRALDTRQIYDLVYNEK
;
A
#
# COMPACT_ATOMS: atom_id res chain seq x y z
N GLU A 1 7.08 -6.64 -8.35
CA GLU A 1 7.19 -7.06 -6.93
C GLU A 1 6.13 -6.29 -6.15
N PHE A 2 5.44 -6.92 -5.18
CA PHE A 2 4.38 -6.26 -4.40
C PHE A 2 4.98 -5.43 -3.27
N ASP A 3 5.59 -4.32 -3.65
CA ASP A 3 6.18 -3.37 -2.71
C ASP A 3 5.11 -2.66 -1.89
N ILE A 4 5.53 -2.12 -0.75
CA ILE A 4 4.65 -1.33 0.10
C ILE A 4 4.74 0.11 -0.36
N ILE A 5 3.63 0.63 -0.85
CA ILE A 5 3.55 1.99 -1.38
C ILE A 5 3.25 2.95 -0.23
N GLY A 6 4.14 3.91 -0.04
CA GLY A 6 3.97 5.01 0.90
C GLY A 6 3.10 6.12 0.33
N MET A 7 3.09 7.24 1.05
CA MET A 7 2.44 8.45 0.56
C MET A 7 3.12 8.96 -0.70
N TYR A 8 2.32 9.53 -1.59
CA TYR A 8 2.79 10.25 -2.76
C TYR A 8 1.96 11.52 -2.92
N SER A 9 2.50 12.48 -3.66
CA SER A 9 1.76 13.65 -4.10
C SER A 9 1.99 13.85 -5.59
N ASN A 10 0.91 14.22 -6.28
CA ASN A 10 0.94 14.62 -7.69
C ASN A 10 -0.16 15.66 -7.96
N GLY A 11 -0.33 16.08 -9.22
CA GLY A 11 -1.33 17.07 -9.60
C GLY A 11 -2.77 16.65 -9.28
N TYR A 12 -3.05 15.35 -9.22
CA TYR A 12 -4.38 14.78 -8.94
C TYR A 12 -4.65 14.58 -7.44
N LYS A 13 -3.65 14.10 -6.69
CA LYS A 13 -3.70 13.86 -5.24
C LYS A 13 -2.68 14.77 -4.57
N PRO A 14 -3.06 15.99 -4.18
CA PRO A 14 -2.12 17.00 -3.70
C PRO A 14 -1.51 16.66 -2.34
N GLY A 15 -2.07 15.69 -1.62
CA GLY A 15 -1.52 15.17 -0.38
C GLY A 15 -2.22 13.90 0.08
N GLU A 16 -1.58 13.22 1.02
CA GLU A 16 -2.12 12.05 1.69
C GLU A 16 -1.91 12.18 3.20
N ILE A 17 -2.69 11.46 3.99
CA ILE A 17 -2.48 11.41 5.45
C ILE A 17 -1.40 10.38 5.74
N GLN A 18 -0.46 10.74 6.63
CA GLN A 18 0.54 9.84 7.19
C GLN A 18 -0.14 8.73 7.99
N LYS A 19 0.28 7.50 7.74
CA LYS A 19 -0.21 6.31 8.46
C LYS A 19 0.95 5.71 9.23
N ASP A 20 0.68 5.18 10.40
CA ASP A 20 1.71 4.51 11.19
C ASP A 20 2.13 3.18 10.56
N TYR A 21 1.18 2.53 9.87
CA TYR A 21 1.38 1.27 9.16
C TYR A 21 0.88 1.30 7.72
N TYR A 22 1.63 0.61 6.87
CA TYR A 22 1.32 0.38 5.46
C TYR A 22 1.33 -1.14 5.26
N VAL A 23 0.13 -1.73 5.19
CA VAL A 23 -0.05 -3.19 5.18
C VAL A 23 -0.37 -3.72 3.78
N ARG A 24 0.09 -4.93 3.49
CA ARG A 24 -0.35 -5.70 2.33
C ARG A 24 -1.49 -6.61 2.74
N ALA A 25 -2.55 -6.61 1.93
CA ALA A 25 -3.69 -7.48 2.14
C ALA A 25 -4.05 -8.23 0.87
N LEU A 26 -4.44 -9.49 1.03
CA LEU A 26 -5.12 -10.26 -0.01
C LEU A 26 -6.61 -10.29 0.29
N PHE A 27 -7.41 -10.20 -0.77
CA PHE A 27 -8.86 -10.23 -0.67
C PHE A 27 -9.38 -11.42 -1.46
N HIS A 28 -10.23 -12.23 -0.84
CA HIS A 28 -10.87 -13.33 -1.56
C HIS A 28 -12.17 -12.83 -2.20
N LEU A 29 -12.07 -12.37 -3.44
CA LEU A 29 -13.17 -11.75 -4.16
C LEU A 29 -13.44 -12.45 -5.49
N ASN A 30 -14.73 -12.60 -5.81
CA ASN A 30 -15.21 -12.92 -7.15
C ASN A 30 -15.85 -11.65 -7.71
N ASN A 31 -15.38 -11.19 -8.88
CA ASN A 31 -15.66 -9.86 -9.45
C ASN A 31 -17.15 -9.55 -9.58
N GLU A 32 -17.99 -10.55 -9.85
CA GLU A 32 -19.42 -10.36 -10.11
C GLU A 32 -20.24 -9.90 -8.89
N LYS A 33 -19.69 -10.00 -7.67
CA LYS A 33 -20.43 -9.69 -6.43
C LYS A 33 -19.67 -8.75 -5.48
N PHE A 34 -18.63 -8.08 -5.96
CA PHE A 34 -17.74 -7.26 -5.12
C PHE A 34 -18.49 -6.14 -4.39
N ILE A 35 -19.25 -5.32 -5.12
CA ILE A 35 -20.00 -4.19 -4.57
C ILE A 35 -21.06 -4.66 -3.56
N ASP A 36 -21.74 -5.77 -3.86
CA ASP A 36 -22.77 -6.33 -2.99
C ASP A 36 -22.18 -6.93 -1.71
N LYS A 37 -21.00 -7.57 -1.79
CA LYS A 37 -20.29 -8.10 -0.62
C LYS A 37 -19.85 -6.98 0.32
N ILE A 38 -19.20 -5.93 -0.19
CA ILE A 38 -18.74 -4.79 0.62
C ILE A 38 -19.92 -4.13 1.35
N LYS A 39 -21.06 -3.95 0.68
CA LYS A 39 -22.22 -3.24 1.23
C LYS A 39 -22.99 -4.02 2.30
N LYS A 40 -22.90 -5.36 2.34
CA LYS A 40 -23.70 -6.18 3.25
C LYS A 40 -23.10 -6.31 4.65
N ASN A 41 -21.91 -6.89 4.77
CA ASN A 41 -21.31 -7.27 6.06
C ASN A 41 -19.80 -6.96 6.13
N GLY A 42 -19.30 -6.07 5.26
CA GLY A 42 -17.87 -5.93 5.02
C GLY A 42 -17.32 -7.10 4.21
N PHE A 43 -16.00 -7.28 4.25
CA PHE A 43 -15.30 -8.29 3.45
C PHE A 43 -14.10 -8.83 4.21
N GLU A 44 -13.69 -10.05 3.87
CA GLU A 44 -12.50 -10.68 4.46
C GLU A 44 -11.24 -10.19 3.76
N ALA A 45 -10.25 -9.82 4.57
CA ALA A 45 -8.93 -9.40 4.15
C ALA A 45 -7.87 -10.19 4.93
N PHE A 46 -6.86 -10.68 4.23
CA PHE A 46 -5.77 -11.47 4.79
C PHE A 46 -4.49 -10.65 4.81
N LEU A 47 -3.94 -10.41 5.99
CA LEU A 47 -2.68 -9.68 6.18
C LEU A 47 -1.50 -10.49 5.63
N THR A 48 -0.72 -9.90 4.73
CA THR A 48 0.40 -10.54 4.01
C THR A 48 1.72 -9.78 4.16
N GLY A 49 1.88 -9.13 5.30
CA GLY A 49 3.04 -8.32 5.65
C GLY A 49 2.77 -6.82 5.54
N GLY A 50 3.81 -6.02 5.72
CA GLY A 50 3.66 -4.58 5.80
C GLY A 50 4.94 -3.89 6.23
N GLY A 51 4.79 -2.64 6.65
CA GLY A 51 5.90 -1.79 7.07
C GLY A 51 5.37 -0.62 7.87
N THR A 52 6.26 0.00 8.62
CA THR A 52 5.92 1.17 9.45
C THR A 52 6.27 2.46 8.74
N TRP A 53 5.76 3.58 9.25
CA TRP A 53 6.21 4.90 8.83
C TRP A 53 7.73 5.08 8.96
N ASN A 54 8.32 4.59 10.07
CA ASN A 54 9.76 4.68 10.30
C ASN A 54 10.56 3.93 9.21
N MET A 55 10.08 2.76 8.78
CA MET A 55 10.67 2.05 7.64
C MET A 55 10.48 2.80 6.32
N MET A 56 9.35 3.49 6.16
CA MET A 56 9.06 4.27 4.96
C MET A 56 10.00 5.47 4.82
N ILE A 57 10.34 6.17 5.92
CA ILE A 57 11.23 7.34 5.88
C ILE A 57 12.73 7.01 5.98
N ASP A 58 13.08 5.75 6.27
CA ASP A 58 14.47 5.31 6.31
C ASP A 58 15.00 5.00 4.90
N ASN A 59 15.89 5.86 4.39
CA ASN A 59 16.51 5.71 3.07
C ASN A 59 17.40 4.46 2.91
N LYS A 60 17.71 3.74 4.00
CA LYS A 60 18.38 2.42 3.94
C LYS A 60 17.39 1.30 3.61
N ILE A 61 16.12 1.50 3.93
CA ILE A 61 15.04 0.53 3.77
C ILE A 61 14.23 0.87 2.52
N SER A 62 13.69 2.09 2.44
CA SER A 62 12.84 2.53 1.34
C SER A 62 13.65 3.05 0.14
N ILE A 63 12.99 3.08 -1.02
CA ILE A 63 13.51 3.62 -2.27
C ILE A 63 12.42 4.43 -2.97
N GLU A 64 12.82 5.34 -3.86
CA GLU A 64 11.91 6.03 -4.76
C GLU A 64 11.70 5.18 -6.02
N LYS A 65 10.44 4.97 -6.42
CA LYS A 65 10.07 4.34 -7.69
C LYS A 65 9.12 5.26 -8.45
N SER A 66 9.39 5.43 -9.74
CA SER A 66 8.45 6.10 -10.64
C SER A 66 7.42 5.09 -11.14
N PHE A 67 6.14 5.39 -10.97
CA PHE A 67 5.05 4.61 -11.54
C PHE A 67 4.37 5.41 -12.65
N VAL A 68 3.85 4.67 -13.64
CA VAL A 68 3.01 5.19 -14.72
C VAL A 68 1.66 4.49 -14.57
N PRO A 69 0.54 5.24 -14.51
CA PRO A 69 -0.80 4.63 -14.50
C PRO A 69 -1.01 3.76 -15.74
N ASP A 70 -1.56 2.57 -15.57
CA ASP A 70 -1.77 1.60 -16.67
C ASP A 70 -2.93 2.03 -17.60
N ASP A 71 -3.85 2.87 -17.10
CA ASP A 71 -5.08 3.27 -17.79
C ASP A 71 -4.94 4.57 -18.63
N GLU A 72 -3.79 5.26 -18.59
CA GLU A 72 -3.57 6.53 -19.28
C GLU A 72 -2.94 6.33 -20.66
N ILE A 73 -3.75 5.83 -21.61
CA ILE A 73 -3.30 5.53 -22.98
C ILE A 73 -2.98 6.79 -23.82
N ASP A 74 -3.38 8.01 -23.45
CA ASP A 74 -3.19 9.16 -24.36
C ASP A 74 -3.20 10.59 -23.76
N LEU A 75 -2.97 10.78 -22.45
CA LEU A 75 -2.92 12.12 -21.85
C LEU A 75 -1.65 12.26 -21.00
N GLN A 76 -0.77 13.17 -21.40
CA GLN A 76 0.44 13.65 -20.70
C GLN A 76 0.87 12.81 -19.49
N MET A 77 1.76 11.83 -19.73
CA MET A 77 2.27 10.89 -18.73
C MET A 77 2.91 11.61 -17.52
N GLU A 78 2.13 11.92 -16.49
CA GLU A 78 2.67 12.43 -15.23
C GLU A 78 3.27 11.27 -14.44
N LYS A 79 4.56 11.00 -14.69
CA LYS A 79 5.35 10.11 -13.83
C LYS A 79 5.27 10.60 -12.40
N THR A 80 4.61 9.82 -11.54
CA THR A 80 4.56 10.12 -10.12
C THR A 80 5.67 9.33 -9.42
N SER A 81 6.46 10.00 -8.58
CA SER A 81 7.45 9.33 -7.72
C SER A 81 6.76 8.87 -6.45
N TYR A 82 6.99 7.62 -6.10
CA TYR A 82 6.46 7.01 -4.90
C TYR A 82 7.61 6.51 -4.06
N ARG A 83 7.57 6.82 -2.77
CA ARG A 83 8.40 6.13 -1.81
C ARG A 83 7.82 4.76 -1.54
N VAL A 84 8.66 3.74 -1.64
CA VAL A 84 8.23 2.35 -1.44
C VAL A 84 9.21 1.61 -0.54
N ILE A 85 8.70 0.67 0.24
CA ILE A 85 9.52 -0.36 0.89
C ILE A 85 9.51 -1.58 -0.04
N PRO A 86 10.67 -1.99 -0.60
CA PRO A 86 10.76 -3.20 -1.40
C PRO A 86 10.22 -4.42 -0.65
N PHE A 87 9.53 -5.34 -1.32
CA PHE A 87 8.98 -6.53 -0.66
C PHE A 87 10.06 -7.32 0.10
N SER A 88 11.26 -7.46 -0.48
CA SER A 88 12.44 -8.06 0.18
C SER A 88 12.90 -7.39 1.48
N ARG A 89 12.48 -6.15 1.76
CA ARG A 89 12.82 -5.37 2.96
C ARG A 89 11.62 -5.08 3.85
N ALA A 90 10.45 -5.57 3.47
CA ALA A 90 9.22 -5.41 4.21
C ALA A 90 9.15 -6.39 5.40
N LEU A 91 8.31 -6.07 6.36
CA LEU A 91 7.95 -7.00 7.44
C LEU A 91 7.05 -8.11 6.90
N ASP A 92 7.26 -9.31 7.42
CA ASP A 92 6.35 -10.43 7.19
C ASP A 92 5.03 -10.26 7.98
N THR A 93 4.08 -11.17 7.75
CA THR A 93 2.76 -11.14 8.38
C THR A 93 2.82 -11.15 9.91
N ARG A 94 3.73 -11.92 10.52
CA ARG A 94 3.79 -12.03 11.98
C ARG A 94 4.40 -10.78 12.58
N GLN A 95 5.49 -10.28 12.01
CA GLN A 95 6.14 -9.06 12.46
C GLN A 95 5.19 -7.86 12.46
N ILE A 96 4.47 -7.63 11.36
CA ILE A 96 3.53 -6.50 11.29
C ILE A 96 2.30 -6.71 12.18
N TYR A 97 1.82 -7.97 12.30
CA TYR A 97 0.72 -8.30 13.21
C TYR A 97 1.09 -7.97 14.66
N ASP A 98 2.29 -8.37 15.11
CA ASP A 98 2.73 -8.13 16.48
C ASP A 98 2.87 -6.64 16.76
N LEU A 99 3.35 -5.83 15.80
CA LEU A 99 3.41 -4.37 15.98
C LEU A 99 2.01 -3.76 16.12
N VAL A 100 1.10 -4.06 15.20
CA VAL A 100 -0.26 -3.49 15.20
C VAL A 100 -1.08 -3.97 16.40
N TYR A 101 -0.94 -5.23 16.79
CA TYR A 101 -1.72 -5.83 17.87
C TYR A 101 -1.26 -5.37 19.26
N ASN A 102 0.06 -5.21 19.45
CA ASN A 102 0.67 -4.86 20.73
C ASN A 102 0.83 -3.34 20.95
N GLU A 103 0.37 -2.50 20.03
CA GLU A 103 0.30 -1.05 20.23
C GLU A 103 -0.89 -0.61 21.12
N LYS A 104 -1.70 -1.57 21.57
CA LYS A 104 -2.73 -1.36 22.60
C LYS A 104 -2.12 -1.23 23.99
#